data_AF-A0A7W7KF39-F1
#
_entry.id   AF-A0A7W7KF39-F1
#
_cell.length_a   1.000
_cell.length_b   1.000
_cell.length_c   1.000
_cell.angle_alpha   90.00
_cell.angle_beta   90.00
_cell.angle_gamma   90.00
#
_symmetry.space_group_name_H-M   'P 1'
#
loop_
_entity.id
_entity.type
_entity.pdbx_description
1 polymer ?
#
loop_
_entity_poly.entity_id
_entity_poly.type
_entity_poly.pdbx_seq_one_letter_code
_entity_poly.pdbx_strand_id
1 'polypeptide(L)'
;MSPCPICLRNYDHRDSTELFDHRQYHRLLACGGVPIEIAEFQTQYRDFKTKGIAGILALRERVNPDIVRLAAAYAWWDIALSAGIDQEEFTRFMTAHLELARALTGEGDEKSARDRVREWARFVPPVESPKSLH
;
A
#
# COMPACT_ATOMS: atom_id res chain seq x y z
N MET A 1 -14.99 10.57 13.57
CA MET A 1 -13.60 10.09 13.32
C MET A 1 -13.65 8.80 12.54
N SER A 2 -12.82 8.67 11.51
CA SER A 2 -12.62 7.41 10.78
C SER A 2 -11.14 7.22 10.41
N PRO A 3 -10.66 5.97 10.29
CA PRO A 3 -9.28 5.73 9.91
C PRO A 3 -9.04 6.08 8.45
N CYS A 4 -7.91 6.73 8.16
CA CYS A 4 -7.42 6.88 6.80
C CYS A 4 -6.94 5.52 6.26
N PRO A 5 -7.38 5.07 5.06
CA PRO A 5 -6.92 3.81 4.49
C PRO A 5 -5.44 3.81 4.06
N ILE A 6 -4.81 4.98 3.94
CA ILE A 6 -3.41 5.14 3.51
C ILE A 6 -2.46 5.22 4.71
N CYS A 7 -2.84 5.98 5.74
CA CYS A 7 -1.96 6.31 6.86
C CYS A 7 -2.40 5.72 8.21
N LEU A 8 -3.54 5.02 8.25
CA LEU A 8 -4.14 4.35 9.42
C LEU A 8 -4.52 5.24 10.60
N ARG A 9 -4.20 6.55 10.55
CA ARG A 9 -4.60 7.50 11.59
C ARG A 9 -6.09 7.79 11.53
N ASN A 10 -6.72 7.81 12.70
CA ASN A 10 -8.07 8.33 12.88
C ASN A 10 -8.04 9.85 12.87
N TYR A 11 -8.97 10.46 12.15
CA TYR A 11 -9.20 11.90 12.21
C TYR A 11 -10.68 12.23 11.93
N ASP A 12 -11.11 13.43 12.34
CA ASP A 12 -12.37 14.04 11.98
C ASP A 12 -12.20 14.94 10.75
N HIS A 13 -12.86 14.56 9.65
CA HIS A 13 -12.88 15.31 8.40
C HIS A 13 -13.51 16.71 8.53
N ARG A 14 -14.26 16.94 9.62
CA ARG A 14 -14.92 18.23 9.90
C ARG A 14 -14.08 19.14 10.80
N ASP A 15 -13.04 18.62 11.44
CA ASP A 15 -12.10 19.41 12.21
C ASP A 15 -10.96 19.88 11.31
N SER A 16 -10.84 21.20 11.13
CA SER A 16 -9.82 21.79 10.25
C SER A 16 -8.39 21.55 10.73
N THR A 17 -8.19 21.41 12.05
CA THR A 17 -6.89 21.17 12.68
C THR A 17 -6.47 19.72 12.43
N GLU A 18 -7.35 18.76 12.73
CA GLU A 18 -7.04 17.35 12.46
C GLU A 18 -6.85 17.08 10.96
N LEU A 19 -7.62 17.76 10.10
CA LEU A 19 -7.44 17.68 8.65
C LEU A 19 -6.10 18.26 8.19
N PHE A 20 -5.63 19.34 8.82
CA PHE A 20 -4.31 19.91 8.56
C PHE A 20 -3.20 18.93 8.97
N ASP A 21 -3.26 18.38 10.18
CA ASP A 21 -2.27 17.43 10.69
C ASP A 21 -2.24 16.14 9.87
N HIS A 22 -3.40 15.64 9.45
CA HIS A 22 -3.52 14.50 8.55
C HIS A 22 -2.81 14.76 7.20
N ARG A 23 -2.98 15.95 6.62
CA ARG A 23 -2.27 16.33 5.39
C ARG A 23 -0.76 16.47 5.60
N GLN A 24 -0.31 17.02 6.73
CA GLN A 24 1.13 17.06 7.04
C GLN A 24 1.70 15.66 7.16
N TYR A 25 0.97 14.73 7.78
CA TYR A 25 1.41 13.35 7.86
C TYR A 25 1.52 12.70 6.47
N HIS A 26 0.57 12.94 5.57
CA HIS A 26 0.67 12.46 4.18
C HIS A 26 1.90 13.01 3.44
N ARG A 27 2.32 14.25 3.72
CA ARG A 27 3.56 14.78 3.14
C ARG A 27 4.80 14.03 3.62
N LEU A 28 4.86 13.66 4.90
CA LEU A 28 5.95 12.84 5.43
C LEU A 28 6.00 11.46 4.76
N LEU A 29 4.82 10.86 4.53
CA LEU A 29 4.71 9.57 3.86
C LEU A 29 5.08 9.66 2.37
N ALA A 30 4.71 10.74 1.69
CA ALA A 30 5.11 11.01 0.32
C ALA A 30 6.64 11.07 0.15
N CYS A 31 7.37 11.53 1.18
CA CYS A 31 8.84 11.55 1.18
C CYS A 31 9.51 10.19 1.44
N GLY A 32 8.77 9.08 1.43
CA GLY A 32 9.28 7.74 1.73
C GLY A 32 9.08 7.29 3.19
N GLY A 33 8.34 8.07 3.98
CA GLY A 33 7.85 7.61 5.27
C GLY A 33 6.82 6.48 5.10
N VAL A 34 6.70 5.62 6.11
CA VAL A 34 5.68 4.57 6.19
C VAL A 34 5.01 4.58 7.58
N PRO A 35 3.74 4.16 7.71
CA PRO A 35 3.12 3.92 9.00
C PRO A 35 3.87 2.83 9.79
N ILE A 36 3.86 2.91 11.12
CA ILE A 36 4.62 1.99 11.98
C ILE A 36 4.17 0.55 11.79
N GLU A 37 2.87 0.31 11.63
CA GLU A 37 2.28 -1.00 11.40
C GLU A 37 2.80 -1.62 10.09
N ILE A 38 3.05 -0.79 9.08
CA ILE A 38 3.60 -1.22 7.80
C ILE A 38 5.10 -1.53 7.93
N ALA A 39 5.86 -0.68 8.62
CA ALA A 39 7.28 -0.94 8.88
C ALA A 39 7.50 -2.25 9.68
N GLU A 40 6.66 -2.49 10.69
CA GLU A 40 6.69 -3.71 11.49
C GLU A 40 6.33 -4.93 10.63
N PHE A 41 5.28 -4.85 9.82
CA PHE A 41 4.92 -5.94 8.90
C PHE A 41 6.05 -6.25 7.92
N GLN A 42 6.67 -5.23 7.30
CA GLN A 42 7.77 -5.43 6.35
C GLN A 42 8.99 -6.10 7.02
N THR A 43 9.26 -5.76 8.27
CA THR A 43 10.32 -6.40 9.07
C THR A 43 9.99 -7.87 9.34
N GLN A 44 8.78 -8.14 9.85
CA GLN A 44 8.33 -9.52 10.09
C GLN A 44 8.33 -10.35 8.81
N TYR A 45 7.82 -9.80 7.71
CA TYR A 45 7.78 -10.49 6.41
C TYR A 45 9.18 -10.90 5.95
N ARG A 46 10.19 -10.03 6.14
CA ARG A 46 11.59 -10.36 5.84
C ARG A 46 12.08 -11.54 6.68
N ASP A 47 11.81 -11.54 7.98
CA ASP A 47 12.20 -12.61 8.90
C ASP A 47 11.48 -13.93 8.63
N PHE A 48 10.23 -13.88 8.16
CA PHE A 48 9.50 -15.08 7.79
C PHE A 48 9.94 -15.63 6.44
N LYS A 49 10.31 -14.76 5.49
CA LYS A 49 10.85 -15.16 4.18
C LYS A 49 12.16 -15.94 4.34
N THR A 50 13.02 -15.59 5.30
CA THR A 50 14.26 -16.34 5.58
C THR A 50 14.00 -17.74 6.16
N LYS A 51 12.82 -17.96 6.77
CA LYS A 51 12.37 -19.26 7.30
C LYS A 51 11.66 -20.14 6.27
N GLY A 52 11.59 -19.72 5.02
CA GLY A 52 10.95 -20.47 3.92
C GLY A 52 9.42 -20.55 4.05
N ILE A 53 8.81 -21.53 3.37
CA ILE A 53 7.35 -21.65 3.21
C ILE A 53 6.62 -21.71 4.56
N ALA A 54 7.16 -22.43 5.54
CA ALA A 54 6.56 -22.54 6.88
C ALA A 54 6.46 -21.17 7.58
N GLY A 55 7.45 -20.30 7.40
CA GLY A 55 7.42 -18.95 7.92
C GLY A 55 6.34 -18.09 7.26
N ILE A 56 6.20 -18.19 5.93
CA ILE A 56 5.19 -17.44 5.16
C ILE A 56 3.78 -17.87 5.56
N LEU A 57 3.54 -19.18 5.76
CA LEU A 57 2.24 -19.68 6.20
C LEU A 57 1.88 -19.18 7.60
N ALA A 58 2.84 -19.20 8.54
CA ALA A 58 2.63 -18.69 9.90
C ALA A 58 2.32 -17.17 9.92
N LEU A 59 2.90 -16.41 8.99
CA LEU A 59 2.60 -14.99 8.84
C LEU A 59 1.18 -14.78 8.29
N ARG A 60 0.75 -15.57 7.31
CA ARG A 60 -0.58 -15.47 6.69
C ARG A 60 -1.71 -15.62 7.70
N GLU A 61 -1.56 -16.50 8.68
CA GLU A 61 -2.58 -16.73 9.72
C GLU A 61 -2.70 -15.58 10.73
N ARG A 62 -1.68 -14.72 10.82
CA ARG A 62 -1.57 -13.70 11.88
C ARG A 62 -1.77 -12.26 11.39
N VAL A 63 -1.71 -12.03 10.09
CA VAL A 63 -1.70 -10.66 9.54
C VAL A 63 -3.06 -10.27 8.99
N ASN A 64 -3.50 -9.09 9.38
CA ASN A 64 -4.67 -8.43 8.80
C ASN A 64 -4.47 -8.25 7.27
N PRO A 65 -5.38 -8.77 6.42
CA PRO A 65 -5.29 -8.60 4.96
C PRO A 65 -5.11 -7.14 4.49
N ASP A 66 -5.70 -6.17 5.21
CA ASP A 66 -5.56 -4.76 4.88
C ASP A 66 -4.14 -4.24 5.10
N ILE A 67 -3.42 -4.76 6.10
CA ILE A 67 -2.00 -4.44 6.30
C ILE A 67 -1.15 -5.00 5.16
N VAL A 68 -1.45 -6.22 4.67
CA VAL A 68 -0.73 -6.81 3.53
C VAL A 68 -0.94 -5.97 2.27
N ARG A 69 -2.18 -5.58 1.99
CA ARG A 69 -2.53 -4.74 0.82
C ARG A 69 -1.86 -3.36 0.91
N LEU A 70 -1.91 -2.74 2.08
CA LEU A 70 -1.27 -1.44 2.28
C LEU A 70 0.25 -1.53 2.19
N ALA A 71 0.87 -2.59 2.71
CA ALA A 71 2.29 -2.82 2.55
C ALA A 71 2.71 -3.02 1.08
N ALA A 72 1.87 -3.69 0.27
CA ALA A 72 2.09 -3.78 -1.17
C ALA A 72 2.02 -2.42 -1.86
N ALA A 73 1.02 -1.58 -1.50
CA ALA A 73 0.91 -0.22 -2.02
C ALA A 73 2.13 0.65 -1.67
N TYR A 74 2.64 0.57 -0.44
CA TYR A 74 3.86 1.27 -0.04
C TYR A 74 5.12 0.73 -0.74
N ALA A 75 5.19 -0.58 -1.03
CA ALA A 75 6.29 -1.13 -1.81
C ALA A 75 6.30 -0.58 -3.25
N TRP A 76 5.13 -0.43 -3.88
CA TRP A 76 5.03 0.23 -5.19
C TRP A 76 5.34 1.72 -5.10
N TRP A 77 4.96 2.40 -4.02
CA TRP A 77 5.32 3.80 -3.81
C TRP A 77 6.83 3.99 -3.70
N ASP A 78 7.52 3.14 -2.95
CA ASP A 78 8.99 3.18 -2.81
C ASP A 78 9.70 3.02 -4.17
N ILE A 79 9.21 2.11 -5.01
CA ILE A 79 9.69 1.92 -6.38
C ILE A 79 9.42 3.19 -7.22
N ALA A 80 8.20 3.72 -7.16
CA ALA A 80 7.82 4.90 -7.94
C ALA A 80 8.62 6.14 -7.53
N LEU A 81 8.82 6.33 -6.22
CA LEU A 81 9.63 7.39 -5.64
C LEU A 81 11.08 7.30 -6.09
N SER A 82 11.65 6.09 -6.09
CA SER A 82 12.99 5.82 -6.62
C SER A 82 13.09 6.09 -8.13
N ALA A 83 11.99 5.94 -8.86
CA ALA A 83 11.89 6.26 -10.30
C ALA A 83 11.57 7.74 -10.60
N GLY A 84 11.46 8.59 -9.57
CA GLY A 84 11.26 10.03 -9.71
C GLY A 84 9.81 10.47 -9.94
N ILE A 85 8.83 9.72 -9.44
CA ILE A 85 7.44 10.22 -9.36
C ILE A 85 7.38 11.49 -8.49
N ASP A 86 6.49 12.40 -8.83
CA ASP A 86 6.23 13.58 -8.00
C ASP A 86 5.56 13.17 -6.67
N GLN A 87 5.99 13.75 -5.55
CA GLN A 87 5.41 13.50 -4.25
C GLN A 87 3.95 13.98 -4.14
N GLU A 88 3.54 14.95 -4.96
CA GLU A 88 2.15 15.40 -5.03
C GLU A 88 1.18 14.29 -5.49
N GLU A 89 1.70 13.28 -6.20
CA GLU A 89 0.94 12.12 -6.67
C GLU A 89 0.60 11.13 -5.55
N PHE A 90 1.26 11.22 -4.39
CA PHE A 90 1.23 10.20 -3.35
C PHE A 90 -0.18 9.71 -2.99
N THR A 91 -1.11 10.63 -2.71
CA THR A 91 -2.46 10.24 -2.27
C THR A 91 -3.25 9.55 -3.39
N ARG A 92 -3.12 10.04 -4.63
CA ARG A 92 -3.81 9.48 -5.80
C ARG A 92 -3.23 8.12 -6.15
N PHE A 93 -1.91 8.03 -6.16
CA PHE A 93 -1.15 6.80 -6.35
C PHE A 93 -1.55 5.73 -5.34
N MET A 94 -1.49 6.05 -4.04
CA MET A 94 -1.79 5.10 -2.97
C MET A 94 -3.24 4.62 -3.03
N THR A 95 -4.19 5.50 -3.33
CA THR A 95 -5.61 5.15 -3.46
C THR A 95 -5.82 4.13 -4.59
N ALA A 96 -5.30 4.41 -5.79
CA ALA A 96 -5.47 3.53 -6.94
C ALA A 96 -4.77 2.16 -6.74
N HIS A 97 -3.59 2.17 -6.14
CA HIS A 97 -2.84 0.94 -5.88
C HIS A 97 -3.45 0.10 -4.75
N LEU A 98 -4.09 0.73 -3.75
CA LEU A 98 -4.90 0.02 -2.74
C LEU A 98 -6.14 -0.63 -3.38
N GLU A 99 -6.82 0.06 -4.30
CA GLU A 99 -7.92 -0.53 -5.07
C GLU A 99 -7.44 -1.74 -5.89
N LEU A 100 -6.28 -1.64 -6.54
CA LEU A 100 -5.69 -2.78 -7.25
C LEU A 100 -5.35 -3.93 -6.31
N ALA A 101 -4.73 -3.66 -5.15
CA ALA A 101 -4.38 -4.69 -4.18
C ALA A 101 -5.62 -5.43 -3.65
N ARG A 102 -6.74 -4.72 -3.46
CA ARG A 102 -8.04 -5.33 -3.13
C ARG A 102 -8.54 -6.23 -4.26
N ALA A 103 -8.54 -5.72 -5.49
CA ALA A 103 -9.04 -6.46 -6.65
C ALA A 103 -8.24 -7.74 -6.92
N LEU A 104 -6.92 -7.69 -6.78
CA LEU A 104 -6.04 -8.87 -6.91
C LEU A 104 -6.30 -9.95 -5.84
N THR A 105 -6.91 -9.58 -4.72
CA THR A 105 -7.33 -10.53 -3.67
C THR A 105 -8.78 -10.98 -3.80
N GLY A 106 -9.44 -10.68 -4.92
CA GLY A 106 -10.82 -11.08 -5.20
C GLY A 106 -11.88 -10.06 -4.77
N GLU A 107 -11.48 -8.86 -4.33
CA GLU A 107 -12.40 -7.80 -3.91
C GLU A 107 -12.43 -6.65 -4.92
N GLY A 108 -13.49 -6.59 -5.74
CA GLY A 108 -13.71 -5.50 -6.71
C GLY A 108 -13.41 -5.90 -8.16
N ASP A 109 -13.33 -4.92 -9.04
CA ASP A 109 -13.08 -5.12 -10.48
C ASP A 109 -11.59 -4.95 -10.80
N GLU A 110 -10.90 -6.08 -11.02
CA GLU A 110 -9.47 -6.10 -11.37
C GLU A 110 -9.18 -5.35 -12.66
N LYS A 111 -10.05 -5.44 -13.68
CA LYS A 111 -9.82 -4.77 -14.96
C LYS A 111 -9.83 -3.26 -14.77
N SER A 112 -10.87 -2.74 -14.12
CA SER A 112 -10.99 -1.31 -13.82
C SER A 112 -9.85 -0.81 -12.92
N ALA A 113 -9.45 -1.58 -11.91
CA ALA A 113 -8.36 -1.22 -11.01
C ALA A 113 -7.00 -1.18 -11.73
N ARG A 114 -6.74 -2.13 -12.64
CA ARG A 114 -5.55 -2.14 -13.50
C ARG A 114 -5.52 -0.93 -14.43
N ASP A 115 -6.65 -0.59 -15.04
CA ASP A 115 -6.75 0.58 -15.92
C ASP A 115 -6.43 1.89 -15.17
N ARG A 116 -6.84 2.00 -13.89
CA ARG A 116 -6.54 3.17 -13.05
C ARG A 116 -5.05 3.34 -12.75
N VAL A 117 -4.30 2.27 -12.53
CA VAL A 117 -2.87 2.37 -12.21
C VAL A 117 -1.97 2.55 -13.44
N ARG A 118 -2.51 2.41 -14.66
CA ARG A 118 -1.73 2.50 -15.91
C ARG A 118 -0.99 3.82 -16.07
N GLU A 119 -1.50 4.91 -15.52
CA GLU A 119 -0.84 6.21 -15.62
C GLU A 119 0.56 6.23 -14.99
N TRP A 120 0.82 5.37 -13.99
CA TRP A 120 2.11 5.25 -13.32
C TRP A 120 2.96 4.06 -13.80
N ALA A 121 2.57 3.40 -14.90
CA ALA A 121 3.29 2.24 -15.45
C ALA A 121 4.75 2.52 -15.83
N ARG A 122 5.11 3.80 -16.04
CA ARG A 122 6.51 4.22 -16.27
C ARG A 122 7.37 4.21 -15.00
N PHE A 123 6.75 4.27 -13.83
CA PHE A 123 7.41 4.33 -12.52
C PHE A 123 7.40 2.99 -11.81
N VAL A 124 6.33 2.21 -11.96
CA VAL A 124 6.13 0.92 -11.30
C VAL A 124 5.99 -0.17 -12.36
N PRO A 125 6.77 -1.26 -12.29
CA PRO A 125 6.60 -2.37 -13.22
C PRO A 125 5.18 -2.95 -13.11
N PRO A 126 4.57 -3.35 -14.23
CA PRO A 126 3.22 -3.91 -14.22
C PRO A 126 3.16 -5.16 -13.36
N VAL A 127 2.13 -5.24 -12.51
CA VAL A 127 1.87 -6.40 -11.66
C VAL A 127 1.34 -7.53 -12.53
N GLU A 128 2.19 -8.49 -12.90
CA GLU A 128 1.73 -9.69 -13.61
C GLU A 128 0.78 -10.48 -12.70
N SER A 129 -0.34 -10.97 -13.26
CA SER A 129 -1.14 -11.97 -12.55
C SER A 129 -0.24 -13.18 -12.28
N PRO A 130 -0.28 -13.79 -11.08
CA PRO A 130 0.44 -15.03 -10.86
C PRO A 130 -0.03 -16.01 -11.93
N LYS A 131 0.88 -16.46 -12.81
CA LYS A 131 0.59 -17.55 -13.72
C LYS A 131 0.10 -18.69 -12.84
N SER A 132 -1.12 -19.16 -13.09
CA SER A 132 -1.62 -20.35 -12.41
C SER A 132 -0.57 -21.43 -12.57
N LEU A 133 0.03 -21.83 -11.43
CA LEU A 133 0.82 -23.04 -11.34
C LEU A 133 -0.19 -24.18 -11.52
N HIS A 134 -0.42 -24.55 -12.78
CA HIS A 134 -1.11 -25.78 -13.17
C HIS A 134 -0.17 -26.96 -13.01
#